data_AF-A0A6A0IEK3-F1
#
_entry.id   AF-A0A6A0IEK3-F1
#
_cell.length_a   1.000
_cell.length_b   1.000
_cell.length_c   1.000
_cell.angle_alpha   90.00
_cell.angle_beta   90.00
_cell.angle_gamma   90.00
#
_symmetry.space_group_name_H-M   'P 1'
#
loop_
_entity.id
_entity.type
_entity.pdbx_description
1 polymer ?
#
loop_
_entity_poly.entity_id
_entity_poly.type
_entity_poly.pdbx_seq_one_letter_code
_entity_poly.pdbx_strand_id
1 'polypeptide(L)'
;MAFAGNGRVTSLRPGETLSTGGREARLSVGAIGFLRLEPSTRVRLLAARPEEHRVALVSGTIHARIWAPPRRFFVETAVATAVDLGCAYTLAADEAGNGFLRVTSGWVSFERRTPAGLDEVAVPAGASCRLRAGSGPGVPAWDDAAPAFLAALERLEEGGGGEASGDLDALLAASRASDGLTLLALAPRLPAEGRARVWARLAGLSALPPGLERRFVSGDPGALASVREALGLPVP
;
A
#
# COMPACT_ATOMS: atom_id res chain seq x y z
N MET A 1 -24.06 -7.91 4.60
CA MET A 1 -23.75 -6.54 4.15
C MET A 1 -24.97 -6.01 3.40
N ALA A 2 -25.26 -4.71 3.51
CA ALA A 2 -26.46 -4.10 2.92
C ALA A 2 -26.06 -3.01 1.91
N PHE A 3 -26.69 -2.98 0.73
CA PHE A 3 -26.46 -1.94 -0.28
C PHE A 3 -27.41 -0.77 -0.17
N ALA A 4 -27.00 0.38 -0.71
CA ALA A 4 -27.94 1.43 -1.11
C ALA A 4 -27.54 1.93 -2.51
N GLY A 5 -28.25 1.42 -3.53
CA GLY A 5 -28.32 2.01 -4.86
C GLY A 5 -29.79 2.06 -5.27
N ASN A 6 -30.33 3.24 -5.59
CA ASN A 6 -31.75 3.49 -5.89
C ASN A 6 -32.77 3.19 -4.77
N GLY A 7 -32.38 3.22 -3.49
CA GLY A 7 -33.31 2.95 -2.39
C GLY A 7 -33.75 1.49 -2.24
N ARG A 8 -33.14 0.56 -3.00
CA ARG A 8 -33.26 -0.88 -2.78
C ARG A 8 -32.07 -1.39 -1.97
N VAL A 9 -32.38 -1.88 -0.77
CA VAL A 9 -31.42 -2.60 0.06
C VAL A 9 -31.37 -4.05 -0.42
N THR A 10 -30.32 -4.38 -1.16
CA THR A 10 -30.01 -5.79 -1.47
C THR A 10 -28.98 -6.29 -0.45
N SER A 11 -28.99 -7.57 -0.15
CA SER A 11 -27.99 -8.22 0.71
C SER A 11 -27.09 -9.08 -0.17
N LEU A 12 -25.77 -8.85 -0.15
CA LEU A 12 -24.80 -9.80 -0.73
C LEU A 12 -24.63 -11.02 0.17
N ARG A 13 -24.59 -12.20 -0.45
CA ARG A 13 -24.10 -13.43 0.16
C ARG A 13 -22.64 -13.68 -0.26
N PRO A 14 -21.85 -14.39 0.56
CA PRO A 14 -20.53 -14.84 0.15
C PRO A 14 -20.57 -15.56 -1.21
N GLY A 15 -19.64 -15.23 -2.10
CA GLY A 15 -19.56 -15.71 -3.47
C GLY A 15 -20.23 -14.79 -4.51
N GLU A 16 -21.19 -13.96 -4.10
CA GLU A 16 -21.88 -13.05 -5.02
C GLU A 16 -21.02 -11.82 -5.37
N THR A 17 -21.21 -11.31 -6.59
CA THR A 17 -20.49 -10.15 -7.13
C THR A 17 -21.45 -9.00 -7.39
N LEU A 18 -21.13 -7.81 -6.87
CA LEU A 18 -21.73 -6.56 -7.27
C LEU A 18 -20.97 -5.98 -8.46
N SER A 19 -21.69 -5.53 -9.48
CA SER A 19 -21.17 -4.68 -10.55
C SER A 19 -21.94 -3.36 -10.55
N THR A 20 -21.23 -2.23 -10.59
CA THR A 20 -21.86 -0.91 -10.56
C THR A 20 -22.31 -0.40 -11.92
N GLY A 21 -21.86 -1.03 -13.03
CA GLY A 21 -22.16 -0.57 -14.39
C GLY A 21 -21.74 0.90 -14.57
N GLY A 22 -22.58 1.73 -15.21
CA GLY A 22 -22.26 3.15 -15.41
C GLY A 22 -22.56 4.09 -14.22
N ARG A 23 -22.74 3.57 -12.99
CA ARG A 23 -23.20 4.37 -11.84
C ARG A 23 -22.35 4.11 -10.61
N GLU A 24 -22.44 4.98 -9.62
CA GLU A 24 -21.90 4.71 -8.29
C GLU A 24 -22.80 3.79 -7.47
N ALA A 25 -22.21 3.08 -6.51
CA ALA A 25 -22.95 2.32 -5.50
C ALA A 25 -22.31 2.46 -4.12
N ARG A 26 -23.10 2.20 -3.07
CA ARG A 26 -22.60 2.10 -1.70
C ARG A 26 -22.86 0.72 -1.12
N LEU A 27 -21.82 0.12 -0.54
CA LEU A 27 -21.85 -1.16 0.15
C LEU A 27 -21.57 -0.94 1.64
N SER A 28 -22.50 -1.30 2.51
CA SER A 28 -22.32 -1.23 3.97
C SER A 28 -21.57 -2.46 4.47
N VAL A 29 -20.46 -2.24 5.18
CA VAL A 29 -19.62 -3.28 5.77
C VAL A 29 -20.07 -3.50 7.20
N GLY A 30 -21.07 -4.37 7.39
CA GLY A 30 -21.66 -4.62 8.71
C GLY A 30 -22.11 -3.31 9.38
N ALA A 31 -21.72 -3.14 10.64
CA ALA A 31 -21.86 -1.88 11.38
C ALA A 31 -20.55 -1.07 11.44
N ILE A 32 -19.48 -1.53 10.80
CA ILE A 32 -18.13 -1.01 10.98
C ILE A 32 -17.70 -0.01 9.92
N GLY A 33 -18.48 0.18 8.85
CA GLY A 33 -18.14 1.14 7.81
C GLY A 33 -18.86 0.93 6.51
N PHE A 34 -18.31 1.52 5.44
CA PHE A 34 -18.86 1.39 4.10
C PHE A 34 -17.80 1.55 3.02
N LEU A 35 -18.12 1.01 1.85
CA LEU A 35 -17.42 1.25 0.61
C LEU A 35 -18.30 2.11 -0.29
N ARG A 36 -17.73 3.16 -0.87
CA ARG A 36 -18.26 3.79 -2.08
C ARG A 36 -17.56 3.13 -3.27
N LEU A 37 -18.33 2.67 -4.23
CA LEU A 37 -17.84 2.04 -5.45
C LEU A 37 -18.08 3.02 -6.60
N GLU A 38 -17.04 3.34 -7.33
CA GLU A 38 -17.15 4.17 -8.54
C GLU A 38 -17.88 3.40 -9.67
N PRO A 39 -18.27 4.08 -10.76
CA PRO A 39 -18.69 3.39 -11.98
C PRO A 39 -17.67 2.35 -12.44
N SER A 40 -18.15 1.34 -13.17
CA SER A 40 -17.36 0.25 -13.74
C SER A 40 -16.58 -0.58 -12.71
N THR A 41 -17.10 -0.66 -11.48
CA THR A 41 -16.48 -1.37 -10.38
C THR A 41 -17.16 -2.71 -10.13
N ARG A 42 -16.35 -3.76 -9.95
CA ARG A 42 -16.79 -5.12 -9.60
C ARG A 42 -16.17 -5.55 -8.29
N VAL A 43 -17.03 -5.85 -7.32
CA VAL A 43 -16.63 -6.32 -5.98
C VAL A 43 -17.36 -7.61 -5.66
N ARG A 44 -16.61 -8.64 -5.25
CA ARG A 44 -17.16 -9.92 -4.81
C ARG A 44 -17.11 -10.03 -3.30
N LEU A 45 -18.20 -10.43 -2.66
CA LEU A 45 -18.19 -10.73 -1.22
C LEU A 45 -17.53 -12.09 -0.98
N LEU A 46 -16.53 -12.15 -0.11
CA LEU A 46 -15.85 -13.39 0.25
C LEU A 46 -16.26 -13.87 1.64
N ALA A 47 -16.34 -12.97 2.61
CA ALA A 47 -16.79 -13.27 3.96
C ALA A 47 -17.52 -12.08 4.60
N ALA A 48 -18.54 -12.38 5.40
CA ALA A 48 -19.26 -11.41 6.23
C ALA A 48 -19.58 -12.04 7.59
N ARG A 49 -18.61 -12.03 8.49
CA ARG A 49 -18.68 -12.58 9.86
C ARG A 49 -18.34 -11.47 10.86
N PRO A 50 -18.71 -11.59 12.16
CA PRO A 50 -18.44 -10.55 13.15
C PRO A 50 -16.98 -10.11 13.23
N GLU A 51 -16.06 -11.07 13.10
CA GLU A 51 -14.62 -10.84 13.25
C GLU A 51 -13.89 -10.65 11.91
N GLU A 52 -14.58 -10.89 10.78
CA GLU A 52 -13.99 -10.90 9.44
C GLU A 52 -14.99 -10.41 8.38
N HIS A 53 -14.67 -9.26 7.79
CA HIS A 53 -15.34 -8.73 6.62
C HIS A 53 -14.36 -8.71 5.44
N ARG A 54 -14.61 -9.54 4.43
CA ARG A 54 -13.69 -9.73 3.32
C ARG A 54 -14.40 -9.59 1.99
N VAL A 55 -13.84 -8.77 1.13
CA VAL A 55 -14.28 -8.61 -0.27
C VAL A 55 -13.09 -8.78 -1.20
N ALA A 56 -13.35 -9.14 -2.46
CA ALA A 56 -12.39 -9.03 -3.54
C ALA A 56 -12.77 -7.87 -4.45
N LEU A 57 -11.87 -6.92 -4.66
CA LEU A 57 -11.95 -5.95 -5.74
C LEU A 57 -11.45 -6.64 -7.01
N VAL A 58 -12.38 -7.01 -7.89
CA VAL A 58 -12.05 -7.68 -9.16
C VAL A 58 -11.54 -6.66 -10.17
N SER A 59 -12.18 -5.49 -10.23
CA SER A 59 -11.75 -4.36 -11.06
C SER A 59 -12.48 -3.08 -10.66
N GLY A 60 -11.91 -1.92 -10.97
CA GLY A 60 -12.49 -0.59 -10.72
C GLY A 60 -11.91 0.08 -9.47
N THR A 61 -12.69 0.99 -8.87
CA THR A 61 -12.25 1.83 -7.75
C THR A 61 -13.22 1.76 -6.59
N ILE A 62 -12.68 1.59 -5.38
CA ILE A 62 -13.42 1.75 -4.13
C ILE A 62 -12.82 2.85 -3.27
N HIS A 63 -13.69 3.51 -2.50
CA HIS A 63 -13.32 4.34 -1.37
C HIS A 63 -13.85 3.68 -0.10
N ALA A 64 -12.95 3.21 0.74
CA ALA A 64 -13.26 2.58 2.01
C ALA A 64 -13.23 3.62 3.14
N ARG A 65 -14.21 3.53 4.05
CA ARG A 65 -14.20 4.24 5.34
C ARG A 65 -14.63 3.25 6.41
N ILE A 66 -13.67 2.84 7.25
CA ILE A 66 -13.84 1.78 8.24
C ILE A 66 -13.47 2.33 9.62
N TRP A 67 -14.35 2.07 10.58
CA TRP A 67 -14.21 2.39 11.99
C TRP A 67 -14.33 1.09 12.77
N ALA A 68 -13.23 0.36 12.83
CA ALA A 68 -13.15 -0.93 13.50
C ALA A 68 -11.78 -1.07 14.19
N PRO A 69 -11.65 -2.01 15.14
CA PRO A 69 -10.33 -2.52 15.51
C PRO A 69 -9.53 -2.94 14.26
N PRO A 70 -8.19 -2.91 14.31
CA PRO A 70 -7.37 -3.35 13.19
C PRO A 70 -7.69 -4.78 12.74
N ARG A 71 -7.45 -5.07 11.46
CA ARG A 71 -7.59 -6.40 10.85
C ARG A 71 -9.01 -6.98 10.90
N ARG A 72 -10.03 -6.14 10.73
CA ARG A 72 -11.44 -6.57 10.62
C ARG A 72 -11.98 -6.52 9.20
N PHE A 73 -11.42 -5.67 8.37
CA PHE A 73 -11.82 -5.48 6.99
C PHE A 73 -10.66 -5.76 6.03
N PHE A 74 -10.95 -6.54 4.99
CA PHE A 74 -9.97 -7.05 4.03
C PHE A 74 -10.48 -6.83 2.62
N VAL A 75 -9.63 -6.26 1.76
CA VAL A 75 -9.89 -6.16 0.32
C VAL A 75 -8.82 -6.92 -0.44
N GLU A 76 -9.19 -8.06 -0.99
CA GLU A 76 -8.33 -8.82 -1.90
C GLU A 76 -8.31 -8.16 -3.27
N THR A 77 -7.12 -8.10 -3.86
CA THR A 77 -6.90 -7.80 -5.28
C THR A 77 -6.22 -9.00 -5.92
N ALA A 78 -5.98 -8.96 -7.24
CA ALA A 78 -5.26 -10.04 -7.91
C ALA A 78 -3.81 -10.23 -7.41
N VAL A 79 -3.22 -9.21 -6.77
CA VAL A 79 -1.77 -9.21 -6.43
C VAL A 79 -1.47 -9.18 -4.94
N ALA A 80 -2.40 -8.69 -4.10
CA ALA A 80 -2.22 -8.56 -2.65
C ALA A 80 -3.54 -8.31 -1.93
N THR A 81 -3.53 -8.37 -0.60
CA THR A 81 -4.67 -8.07 0.27
C THR A 81 -4.44 -6.78 1.04
N ALA A 82 -5.27 -5.77 0.82
CA ALA A 82 -5.32 -4.57 1.65
C ALA A 82 -6.02 -4.91 2.96
N VAL A 83 -5.26 -4.88 4.05
CA VAL A 83 -5.72 -5.10 5.43
C VAL A 83 -5.95 -3.76 6.09
N ASP A 84 -7.20 -3.47 6.40
CA ASP A 84 -7.63 -2.23 7.05
C ASP A 84 -7.21 -2.24 8.52
N LEU A 85 -6.54 -1.18 8.97
CA LEU A 85 -6.10 -1.00 10.35
C LEU A 85 -6.86 0.15 11.05
N GLY A 86 -8.12 0.38 10.67
CA GLY A 86 -8.97 1.48 11.14
C GLY A 86 -8.75 2.75 10.31
N CYS A 87 -9.08 2.71 9.02
CA CYS A 87 -8.60 3.71 8.07
C CYS A 87 -9.64 4.20 7.06
N ALA A 88 -9.23 5.18 6.26
CA ALA A 88 -9.95 5.62 5.07
C ALA A 88 -8.98 5.67 3.88
N TYR A 89 -9.34 5.02 2.79
CA TYR A 89 -8.45 4.89 1.63
C TYR A 89 -9.21 4.72 0.33
N THR A 90 -8.54 5.04 -0.77
CA THR A 90 -8.94 4.67 -2.13
C THR A 90 -8.10 3.50 -2.58
N LEU A 91 -8.74 2.48 -3.14
CA LEU A 91 -8.08 1.35 -3.79
C LEU A 91 -8.67 1.20 -5.18
N ALA A 92 -7.81 1.28 -6.19
CA ALA A 92 -8.16 0.99 -7.57
C ALA A 92 -7.32 -0.17 -8.07
N ALA A 93 -7.94 -1.08 -8.81
CA ALA A 93 -7.26 -2.19 -9.46
C ALA A 93 -7.95 -2.55 -10.78
N ASP A 94 -7.17 -2.99 -11.77
CA ASP A 94 -7.66 -3.70 -12.94
C ASP A 94 -7.70 -5.22 -12.70
N GLU A 95 -8.21 -5.97 -13.68
CA GLU A 95 -8.28 -7.44 -13.57
C GLU A 95 -6.91 -8.13 -13.51
N ALA A 96 -5.87 -7.50 -14.08
CA ALA A 96 -4.50 -8.01 -14.02
C ALA A 96 -3.83 -7.73 -12.67
N GLY A 97 -4.42 -6.84 -11.86
CA GLY A 97 -3.92 -6.42 -10.56
C GLY A 97 -3.03 -5.19 -10.59
N ASN A 98 -3.02 -4.43 -11.69
CA ASN A 98 -2.39 -3.10 -11.70
C ASN A 98 -3.33 -2.07 -11.09
N GLY A 99 -2.78 -1.04 -10.44
CA GLY A 99 -3.60 -0.01 -9.84
C GLY A 99 -2.86 0.84 -8.83
N PHE A 100 -3.59 1.35 -7.84
CA PHE A 100 -2.99 2.08 -6.73
C PHE A 100 -3.81 1.95 -5.44
N LEU A 101 -3.12 2.10 -4.32
CA LEU A 101 -3.67 2.30 -2.99
C LEU A 101 -3.26 3.70 -2.53
N ARG A 102 -4.22 4.50 -2.05
CA ARG A 102 -4.00 5.82 -1.47
C ARG A 102 -4.68 5.92 -0.12
N VAL A 103 -3.92 6.13 0.95
CA VAL A 103 -4.47 6.19 2.31
C VAL A 103 -4.67 7.65 2.72
N THR A 104 -5.89 7.99 3.14
CA THR A 104 -6.29 9.35 3.51
C THR A 104 -6.38 9.55 5.03
N SER A 105 -6.55 8.48 5.80
CA SER A 105 -6.57 8.48 7.26
C SER A 105 -6.20 7.10 7.77
N GLY A 106 -5.48 7.01 8.89
CA GLY A 106 -5.06 5.73 9.48
C GLY A 106 -4.00 5.01 8.64
N TRP A 107 -4.11 3.69 8.57
CA TRP A 107 -3.15 2.80 7.93
C TRP A 107 -3.79 1.67 7.16
N VAL A 108 -3.13 1.26 6.08
CA VAL A 108 -3.38 -0.01 5.41
C VAL A 108 -2.09 -0.83 5.43
N SER A 109 -2.19 -2.07 5.89
CA SER A 109 -1.14 -3.06 5.65
C SER A 109 -1.46 -3.80 4.36
N PHE A 110 -0.57 -3.72 3.38
CA PHE A 110 -0.76 -4.39 2.11
C PHE A 110 0.07 -5.67 2.05
N GLU A 111 -0.62 -6.80 2.11
CA GLU A 111 -0.02 -8.10 2.38
C GLU A 111 -0.05 -9.01 1.14
N ARG A 112 1.10 -9.60 0.81
CA ARG A 112 1.23 -10.62 -0.22
C ARG A 112 2.07 -11.79 0.29
N ARG A 113 1.58 -13.02 0.12
CA ARG A 113 2.42 -14.21 0.36
C ARG A 113 3.30 -14.50 -0.85
N THR A 114 4.58 -14.69 -0.60
CA THR A 114 5.60 -15.08 -1.58
C THR A 114 6.28 -16.38 -1.10
N PRO A 115 7.04 -17.09 -1.96
CA PRO A 115 7.85 -18.23 -1.51
C PRO A 115 8.85 -17.88 -0.39
N ALA A 116 9.27 -16.61 -0.30
CA ALA A 116 10.20 -16.13 0.73
C ALA A 116 9.52 -15.75 2.05
N GLY A 117 8.17 -15.70 2.11
CA GLY A 117 7.41 -15.32 3.29
C GLY A 117 6.32 -14.29 3.01
N LEU A 118 5.92 -13.55 4.05
CA LEU A 118 4.96 -12.46 3.95
C LEU A 118 5.67 -11.18 3.53
N ASP A 119 5.30 -10.64 2.37
CA ASP A 119 5.65 -9.31 1.90
C ASP A 119 4.56 -8.34 2.39
N GLU A 120 4.95 -7.47 3.33
CA GLU A 120 4.04 -6.53 4.00
C GLU A 120 4.50 -5.10 3.72
N VAL A 121 3.62 -4.29 3.13
CA VAL A 121 3.84 -2.87 2.88
C VAL A 121 2.84 -2.06 3.67
N ALA A 122 3.30 -1.40 4.73
CA ALA A 122 2.48 -0.47 5.51
C ALA A 122 2.40 0.89 4.80
N VAL A 123 1.18 1.34 4.49
CA VAL A 123 0.90 2.62 3.84
C VAL A 123 0.18 3.55 4.83
N PRO A 124 0.83 4.62 5.31
CA PRO A 124 0.21 5.59 6.22
C PRO A 124 -0.68 6.60 5.50
N ALA A 125 -1.52 7.28 6.27
CA ALA A 125 -2.26 8.46 5.82
C ALA A 125 -1.35 9.49 5.14
N GLY A 126 -1.76 9.96 3.96
CA GLY A 126 -0.98 10.89 3.14
C GLY A 126 0.00 10.21 2.19
N ALA A 127 0.08 8.87 2.19
CA ALA A 127 0.90 8.11 1.27
C ALA A 127 0.08 7.23 0.32
N SER A 128 0.70 6.91 -0.81
CA SER A 128 0.19 6.03 -1.84
C SER A 128 1.23 5.02 -2.29
N CYS A 129 0.80 3.87 -2.78
CA CYS A 129 1.65 2.93 -3.50
C CYS A 129 0.94 2.40 -4.75
N ARG A 130 1.72 2.02 -5.77
CA ARG A 130 1.21 1.35 -6.97
C ARG A 130 0.96 -0.13 -6.67
N LEU A 131 0.00 -0.73 -7.38
CA LEU A 131 -0.13 -2.18 -7.49
C LEU A 131 0.39 -2.56 -8.87
N ARG A 132 1.15 -3.64 -8.96
CA ARG A 132 1.66 -4.16 -10.23
C ARG A 132 1.42 -5.66 -10.34
N ALA A 133 0.91 -6.07 -11.50
CA ALA A 133 0.79 -7.47 -11.87
C ALA A 133 2.16 -8.17 -11.72
N GLY A 134 2.17 -9.35 -11.09
CA GLY A 134 3.37 -10.16 -10.88
C GLY A 134 4.29 -9.71 -9.73
N SER A 135 4.43 -8.40 -9.46
CA SER A 135 5.35 -7.88 -8.44
C SER A 135 4.68 -7.41 -7.15
N GLY A 136 3.35 -7.27 -7.10
CA GLY A 136 2.63 -7.00 -5.85
C GLY A 136 2.55 -5.51 -5.50
N PRO A 137 2.53 -5.18 -4.20
CA PRO A 137 2.48 -3.79 -3.74
C PRO A 137 3.81 -3.08 -3.96
N GLY A 138 3.74 -1.89 -4.53
CA GLY A 138 4.87 -1.00 -4.73
C GLY A 138 5.38 -0.37 -3.43
N VAL A 139 6.49 0.35 -3.53
CA VAL A 139 7.05 1.16 -2.44
C VAL A 139 6.13 2.36 -2.20
N PRO A 140 5.73 2.64 -0.94
CA PRO A 140 4.90 3.78 -0.64
C PRO A 140 5.68 5.09 -0.75
N ALA A 141 5.03 6.12 -1.26
CA ALA A 141 5.53 7.49 -1.31
C ALA A 141 4.46 8.46 -0.82
N TRP A 142 4.89 9.58 -0.25
CA TRP A 142 3.99 10.64 0.14
C TRP A 142 3.32 11.25 -1.09
N ASP A 143 2.03 11.57 -0.95
CA ASP A 143 1.23 12.16 -2.04
C ASP A 143 1.76 13.52 -2.50
N ASP A 144 2.51 14.21 -1.64
CA ASP A 144 3.13 15.51 -1.92
C ASP A 144 4.62 15.40 -2.30
N ALA A 145 5.14 14.19 -2.51
CA ALA A 145 6.52 13.99 -2.96
C ALA A 145 6.77 14.64 -4.32
N ALA A 146 8.02 15.07 -4.56
CA ALA A 146 8.37 15.80 -5.76
C ALA A 146 8.08 14.96 -7.03
N PRO A 147 7.56 15.56 -8.13
CA PRO A 147 7.26 14.81 -9.35
C PRO A 147 8.46 14.04 -9.92
N ALA A 148 9.66 14.63 -9.85
CA ALA A 148 10.90 13.97 -10.29
C ALA A 148 11.24 12.74 -9.44
N PHE A 149 10.97 12.79 -8.14
CA PHE A 149 11.15 11.66 -7.22
C PHE A 149 10.17 10.53 -7.53
N LEU A 150 8.88 10.85 -7.70
CA LEU A 150 7.85 9.87 -8.05
C LEU A 150 8.13 9.20 -9.40
N ALA A 151 8.55 9.97 -10.41
CA ALA A 151 8.91 9.43 -11.72
C ALA A 151 10.13 8.51 -11.65
N ALA A 152 11.14 8.85 -10.84
CA ALA A 152 12.30 7.99 -10.64
C ALA A 152 11.95 6.69 -9.90
N LEU A 153 11.06 6.77 -8.91
CA LEU A 153 10.55 5.60 -8.20
C LEU A 153 9.80 4.66 -9.15
N GLU A 154 8.94 5.21 -10.01
CA GLU A 154 8.16 4.44 -10.96
C GLU A 154 9.06 3.63 -11.91
N ARG A 155 10.08 4.27 -12.50
CA ARG A 155 11.06 3.58 -13.38
C ARG A 155 11.87 2.52 -12.65
N LEU A 156 12.33 2.82 -11.43
CA LEU A 156 13.08 1.86 -10.62
C LEU A 156 12.26 0.59 -10.30
N GLU A 157 10.97 0.76 -10.02
CA GLU A 157 10.06 -0.36 -9.76
C GLU A 157 9.65 -1.13 -11.02
N GLU A 158 9.54 -0.47 -12.17
CA GLU A 158 9.32 -1.11 -13.48
C GLU A 158 10.52 -1.98 -13.90
N GLY A 159 11.74 -1.55 -13.56
CA GLY A 159 12.98 -2.30 -13.81
C GLY A 159 13.17 -3.55 -12.94
N GLY A 160 12.20 -3.89 -12.07
CA GLY A 160 12.25 -5.11 -11.24
C GLY A 160 13.29 -5.10 -10.12
N GLY A 161 13.75 -3.91 -9.70
CA GLY A 161 14.77 -3.77 -8.63
C GLY A 161 16.18 -4.23 -9.03
N GLY A 162 16.39 -4.63 -10.28
CA GLY A 162 17.70 -4.84 -10.88
C GLY A 162 18.29 -3.51 -11.33
N GLU A 163 19.53 -3.24 -10.93
CA GLU A 163 20.22 -1.96 -11.09
C GLU A 163 20.17 -1.38 -12.52
N ALA A 164 19.19 -0.54 -12.81
CA ALA A 164 19.45 0.66 -13.60
C ALA A 164 20.07 1.67 -12.64
N SER A 165 21.39 1.62 -12.46
CA SER A 165 22.14 2.45 -11.49
C SER A 165 21.72 3.92 -11.50
N GLY A 166 21.37 4.45 -12.69
CA GLY A 166 20.88 5.81 -12.92
C GLY A 166 19.49 6.13 -12.37
N ASP A 167 18.56 5.18 -12.26
CA ASP A 167 17.23 5.45 -11.69
C ASP A 167 17.28 5.59 -10.17
N LEU A 168 18.11 4.76 -9.51
CA LEU A 168 18.40 4.96 -8.09
C LEU A 168 19.12 6.29 -7.86
N ASP A 169 20.06 6.69 -8.72
CA ASP A 169 20.72 8.01 -8.60
C ASP A 169 19.72 9.16 -8.73
N ALA A 170 18.83 9.09 -9.72
CA ALA A 170 17.80 10.09 -9.93
C ALA A 170 16.85 10.17 -8.73
N LEU A 171 16.44 9.02 -8.17
CA LEU A 171 15.60 8.96 -6.97
C LEU A 171 16.30 9.60 -5.77
N LEU A 172 17.54 9.21 -5.49
CA LEU A 172 18.30 9.72 -4.35
C LEU A 172 18.56 11.22 -4.48
N ALA A 173 18.90 11.70 -5.68
CA ALA A 173 19.11 13.12 -5.96
C ALA A 173 17.83 13.96 -5.77
N ALA A 174 16.66 13.43 -6.16
CA ALA A 174 15.38 14.10 -6.04
C ALA A 174 14.74 14.02 -4.65
N SER A 175 15.24 13.13 -3.77
CA SER A 175 14.66 12.92 -2.44
C SER A 175 14.83 14.12 -1.50
N ARG A 176 13.86 14.37 -0.62
CA ARG A 176 13.90 15.35 0.46
C ARG A 176 13.89 14.67 1.84
N ALA A 177 14.08 15.45 2.90
CA ALA A 177 14.08 14.94 4.28
C ALA A 177 12.81 14.13 4.64
N SER A 178 11.65 14.52 4.08
CA SER A 178 10.38 13.83 4.31
C SER A 178 10.28 12.45 3.63
N ASP A 179 11.12 12.13 2.64
CA ASP A 179 10.98 10.91 1.83
C ASP A 179 11.61 9.66 2.47
N GLY A 180 11.94 9.73 3.76
CA GLY A 180 12.48 8.61 4.54
C GLY A 180 11.58 7.37 4.49
N LEU A 181 10.26 7.54 4.37
CA LEU A 181 9.30 6.44 4.20
C LEU A 181 9.64 5.58 2.98
N THR A 182 9.78 6.22 1.82
CA THR A 182 10.05 5.55 0.54
C THR A 182 11.45 4.95 0.53
N LEU A 183 12.45 5.72 0.97
CA LEU A 183 13.84 5.27 0.98
C LEU A 183 14.03 4.03 1.88
N LEU A 184 13.41 4.03 3.06
CA LEU A 184 13.47 2.89 3.96
C LEU A 184 12.71 1.68 3.42
N ALA A 185 11.52 1.88 2.85
CA ALA A 185 10.72 0.79 2.29
C ALA A 185 11.33 0.19 1.00
N LEU A 186 12.17 0.96 0.29
CA LEU A 186 12.93 0.49 -0.87
C LEU A 186 14.13 -0.39 -0.47
N ALA A 187 14.78 -0.12 0.66
CA ALA A 187 16.05 -0.77 1.05
C ALA A 187 16.02 -2.31 1.01
N PRO A 188 14.98 -3.02 1.49
CA PRO A 188 14.91 -4.48 1.41
C PRO A 188 14.88 -5.05 -0.02
N ARG A 189 14.52 -4.20 -1.00
CA ARG A 189 14.39 -4.57 -2.42
C ARG A 189 15.69 -4.34 -3.21
N LEU A 190 16.72 -3.75 -2.59
CA LEU A 190 17.98 -3.41 -3.22
C LEU A 190 19.10 -4.38 -2.81
N PRO A 191 20.13 -4.58 -3.65
CA PRO A 191 21.37 -5.23 -3.24
C PRO A 191 22.13 -4.37 -2.21
N ALA A 192 23.19 -4.94 -1.63
CA ALA A 192 23.98 -4.26 -0.60
C ALA A 192 24.54 -2.90 -1.05
N GLU A 193 24.99 -2.78 -2.31
CA GLU A 193 25.47 -1.52 -2.88
C GLU A 193 24.37 -0.46 -2.93
N GLY A 194 23.18 -0.81 -3.44
CA GLY A 194 22.02 0.07 -3.41
C GLY A 194 21.63 0.49 -1.98
N ARG A 195 21.66 -0.44 -1.02
CA ARG A 195 21.40 -0.11 0.39
C ARG A 195 22.44 0.84 0.99
N ALA A 196 23.71 0.74 0.60
CA ALA A 196 24.75 1.67 1.03
C ALA A 196 24.49 3.10 0.50
N ARG A 197 24.05 3.22 -0.75
CA ARG A 197 23.67 4.52 -1.34
C ARG A 197 22.43 5.11 -0.66
N VAL A 198 21.42 4.29 -0.36
CA VAL A 198 20.24 4.70 0.42
C VAL A 198 20.64 5.16 1.82
N TRP A 199 21.52 4.41 2.51
CA TRP A 199 22.03 4.80 3.82
C TRP A 199 22.71 6.17 3.78
N ALA A 200 23.65 6.37 2.86
CA ALA A 200 24.36 7.63 2.71
C ALA A 200 23.39 8.80 2.48
N ARG A 201 22.34 8.58 1.69
CA ARG A 201 21.31 9.60 1.47
C ARG A 201 20.49 9.90 2.72
N LEU A 202 20.02 8.87 3.43
CA LEU A 202 19.26 9.04 4.68
C LEU A 202 20.10 9.76 5.74
N ALA A 203 21.37 9.40 5.91
CA ALA A 203 22.28 10.04 6.86
C ALA A 203 22.56 11.51 6.51
N GLY A 204 22.52 11.88 5.23
CA GLY A 204 22.63 13.28 4.78
C GLY A 204 21.34 14.09 4.95
N LEU A 205 20.19 13.43 5.12
CA LEU A 205 18.88 14.08 5.24
C LEU A 205 18.36 14.16 6.69
N SER A 206 18.78 13.21 7.54
CA SER A 206 18.26 13.02 8.90
C SER A 206 19.35 12.56 9.85
N ALA A 207 19.19 12.86 11.15
CA ALA A 207 20.06 12.34 12.18
C ALA A 207 19.77 10.86 12.46
N LEU A 208 20.64 9.96 11.98
CA LEU A 208 20.52 8.53 12.21
C LEU A 208 21.38 8.06 13.42
N PRO A 209 20.95 7.02 14.14
CA PRO A 209 21.75 6.46 15.23
C PRO A 209 23.11 5.94 14.74
N PRO A 210 24.21 6.17 15.48
CA PRO A 210 25.53 5.72 15.10
C PRO A 210 25.61 4.18 15.10
N GLY A 211 26.49 3.63 14.25
CA GLY A 211 26.78 2.19 14.22
C GLY A 211 25.73 1.32 13.53
N LEU A 212 24.68 1.88 12.93
CA LEU A 212 23.67 1.11 12.19
C LEU A 212 24.05 0.81 10.75
N GLU A 213 24.98 1.57 10.15
CA GLU A 213 25.32 1.50 8.72
C GLU A 213 25.57 0.07 8.23
N ARG A 214 26.53 -0.63 8.83
CA ARG A 214 26.92 -1.98 8.39
C ARG A 214 25.73 -2.95 8.43
N ARG A 215 24.87 -2.83 9.44
CA ARG A 215 23.68 -3.67 9.62
C ARG A 215 22.59 -3.29 8.62
N PHE A 216 22.39 -2.00 8.37
CA PHE A 216 21.47 -1.52 7.34
C PHE A 216 21.89 -2.02 5.95
N VAL A 217 23.18 -1.91 5.62
CA VAL A 217 23.76 -2.38 4.36
C VAL A 217 23.66 -3.90 4.22
N SER A 218 23.72 -4.67 5.32
CA SER A 218 23.47 -6.11 5.27
C SER A 218 21.98 -6.49 5.16
N GLY A 219 21.05 -5.53 5.27
CA GLY A 219 19.61 -5.78 5.27
C GLY A 219 19.08 -6.32 6.60
N ASP A 220 19.77 -6.05 7.71
CA ASP A 220 19.37 -6.50 9.05
C ASP A 220 18.00 -5.90 9.44
N PRO A 221 16.98 -6.73 9.74
CA PRO A 221 15.65 -6.23 10.09
C PRO A 221 15.64 -5.31 11.32
N GLY A 222 16.49 -5.59 12.31
CA GLY A 222 16.60 -4.77 13.52
C GLY A 222 17.15 -3.36 13.23
N ALA A 223 18.12 -3.25 12.32
CA ALA A 223 18.63 -1.95 11.87
C ALA A 223 17.60 -1.17 11.06
N LEU A 224 16.86 -1.82 10.16
CA LEU A 224 15.76 -1.18 9.42
C LEU A 224 14.68 -0.64 10.37
N ALA A 225 14.32 -1.41 11.40
CA ALA A 225 13.38 -0.98 12.44
C ALA A 225 13.93 0.22 13.25
N SER A 226 15.20 0.19 13.63
CA SER A 226 15.84 1.30 14.38
C SER A 226 15.91 2.59 13.54
N VAL A 227 16.18 2.47 12.23
CA VAL A 227 16.15 3.62 11.31
C VAL A 227 14.73 4.15 11.15
N ARG A 228 13.71 3.28 11.09
CA ARG A 228 12.30 3.70 11.05
C ARG A 228 11.95 4.60 12.23
N GLU A 229 12.30 4.16 13.43
CA GLU A 229 12.07 4.89 14.67
C GLU A 229 12.78 6.25 14.67
N ALA A 230 14.05 6.28 14.27
CA ALA A 230 14.84 7.50 14.20
C ALA A 230 14.29 8.52 13.19
N LEU A 231 13.70 8.05 12.09
CA LEU A 231 13.02 8.91 11.10
C LEU A 231 11.66 9.42 11.58
N GLY A 232 11.20 9.02 12.78
CA GLY A 232 9.87 9.35 13.28
C GLY A 232 8.76 8.84 12.37
N LEU A 233 9.06 7.80 11.57
CA LEU A 233 8.08 7.25 10.66
C LEU A 233 6.98 6.61 11.47
N PRO A 234 5.72 6.84 11.09
CA PRO A 234 4.62 6.34 11.88
C PRO A 234 4.66 4.80 11.84
N VAL A 235 4.08 4.16 12.86
CA VAL A 235 3.92 2.71 12.92
C VAL A 235 2.42 2.35 12.91
N PRO A 236 2.02 1.28 12.20
CA PRO A 236 0.65 0.77 12.23
C PRO A 236 0.26 0.21 13.61
#